data_AF-A0A0Q4VAY5-F1
#
_entry.id   AF-A0A0Q4VAY5-F1
#
_cell.length_a   1.000
_cell.length_b   1.000
_cell.length_c   1.000
_cell.angle_alpha   90.00
_cell.angle_beta   90.00
_cell.angle_gamma   90.00
#
_symmetry.space_group_name_H-M   'P 1'
#
loop_
_entity.id
_entity.type
_entity.pdbx_description
1 polymer ?
#
loop_
_entity_poly.entity_id
_entity_poly.type
_entity_poly.pdbx_seq_one_letter_code
_entity_poly.pdbx_strand_id
1 'polypeptide(L)'
;MIGLVDDLVHAAIRQQCWLLFVAEDRRTIDLVLPITDLPEHPDDDEVDHTAETIAEVTRQLRTLFVVIAWERPGSACPSLAEWEWVHAIEGAFADAGVVIRAQLLVHDDGVAWLDVGTSDGERGAEGVVSAASGLDVRRTA
;
A
#
# COMPACT_ATOMS: atom_id res chain seq x y z
N MET A 1 3.59 -11.00 0.17
CA MET A 1 3.41 -9.55 0.01
C MET A 1 3.45 -8.87 1.37
N ILE A 2 2.55 -9.22 2.31
CA ILE A 2 2.64 -8.73 3.70
C ILE A 2 4.03 -8.90 4.32
N GLY A 3 4.58 -10.12 4.38
CA GLY A 3 5.89 -10.34 5.02
C GLY A 3 7.05 -9.55 4.41
N LEU A 4 6.98 -9.22 3.11
CA LEU A 4 7.98 -8.39 2.44
C LEU A 4 7.89 -6.92 2.88
N VAL A 5 6.67 -6.41 3.05
CA VAL A 5 6.44 -5.04 3.53
C VAL A 5 6.75 -4.95 5.02
N ASP A 6 6.40 -5.98 5.80
CA ASP A 6 6.73 -6.09 7.22
C ASP A 6 8.25 -6.09 7.45
N ASP A 7 9.01 -6.88 6.67
CA ASP A 7 10.47 -6.88 6.72
C ASP A 7 11.09 -5.52 6.34
N LEU A 8 10.48 -4.80 5.40
CA LEU A 8 11.00 -3.54 4.85
C LEU A 8 10.69 -2.34 5.75
N VAL A 9 9.47 -2.26 6.29
CA VAL A 9 8.96 -1.10 7.03
C VAL A 9 9.07 -1.34 8.55
N HIS A 10 9.11 -2.59 9.02
CA HIS A 10 9.41 -3.08 10.39
C HIS A 10 8.55 -2.54 11.54
N ALA A 11 8.43 -1.22 11.70
CA ALA A 11 7.58 -0.56 12.68
C ALA A 11 7.05 0.74 12.07
N ALA A 12 5.77 1.04 12.31
CA ALA A 12 5.19 2.31 11.90
C ALA A 12 5.72 3.44 12.81
N ILE A 13 6.68 4.22 12.30
CA ILE A 13 7.37 5.26 13.07
C ILE A 13 6.80 6.64 12.73
N ARG A 14 6.28 6.82 11.52
CA ARG A 14 5.72 8.11 11.05
C ARG A 14 4.64 7.95 9.99
N GLN A 15 3.94 9.04 9.73
CA GLN A 15 2.94 9.11 8.66
C GLN A 15 3.64 9.30 7.31
N GLN A 16 3.62 8.27 6.47
CA GLN A 16 4.18 8.32 5.12
C GLN A 16 3.56 7.24 4.22
N CYS A 17 3.72 7.38 2.92
CA CYS A 17 3.35 6.37 1.94
C CYS A 17 4.61 5.74 1.33
N TRP A 18 4.55 4.45 1.04
CA TRP A 18 5.61 3.73 0.35
C TRP A 18 5.06 3.18 -0.98
N LEU A 19 5.76 3.46 -2.07
CA LEU A 19 5.53 2.81 -3.36
C LEU A 19 6.58 1.74 -3.58
N LEU A 20 6.13 0.50 -3.73
CA LEU A 20 6.97 -0.65 -4.01
C LEU A 20 6.69 -1.14 -5.43
N PHE A 21 7.68 -1.01 -6.30
CA PHE A 21 7.62 -1.49 -7.67
C PHE A 21 8.06 -2.95 -7.69
N VAL A 22 7.12 -3.85 -7.98
CA VAL A 22 7.36 -5.28 -7.94
C VAL A 22 7.58 -5.82 -9.34
N ALA A 23 8.71 -6.48 -9.56
CA ALA A 23 9.06 -7.09 -10.84
C ALA A 23 7.98 -8.06 -11.34
N GLU A 24 8.06 -8.41 -12.63
CA GLU A 24 7.10 -9.34 -13.27
C GLU A 24 7.02 -10.71 -12.56
N ASP A 25 8.11 -11.15 -11.93
CA ASP A 25 8.19 -12.39 -11.15
C ASP A 25 7.37 -12.36 -9.83
N ARG A 26 6.87 -11.18 -9.45
CA ARG A 26 6.08 -10.91 -8.23
C ARG A 26 6.81 -11.22 -6.92
N ARG A 27 8.13 -11.33 -6.96
CA ARG A 27 8.98 -11.67 -5.81
C ARG A 27 10.05 -10.63 -5.56
N THR A 28 10.52 -9.98 -6.61
CA THR A 28 11.59 -8.99 -6.53
C THR A 28 11.01 -7.59 -6.43
N ILE A 29 11.56 -6.77 -5.54
CA ILE A 29 11.31 -5.33 -5.54
C ILE A 29 12.41 -4.68 -6.38
N ASP A 30 12.02 -4.04 -7.47
CA ASP A 30 12.94 -3.29 -8.33
C ASP A 30 13.26 -1.91 -7.76
N LEU A 31 12.28 -1.29 -7.10
CA LEU A 31 12.39 0.04 -6.52
C LEU A 31 11.43 0.23 -5.32
N VAL A 32 11.91 0.94 -4.31
CA VAL A 32 11.11 1.44 -3.17
C VAL A 32 11.22 2.95 -3.14
N LEU A 33 10.09 3.66 -3.17
CA LEU A 33 10.04 5.11 -3.03
C LEU A 33 9.23 5.50 -1.79
N PRO A 34 9.81 6.22 -0.83
CA PRO A 34 9.05 6.90 0.21
C PRO A 34 8.43 8.19 -0.34
N ILE A 35 7.15 8.39 -0.05
CA ILE A 35 6.44 9.65 -0.21
C ILE A 35 6.13 10.17 1.20
N THR A 36 6.79 11.25 1.58
CA THR A 36 6.62 11.91 2.88
C THR A 36 5.80 13.18 2.72
N ASP A 37 5.33 13.71 3.83
CA ASP A 37 4.70 15.04 3.89
C ASP A 37 3.47 15.16 2.98
N LEU A 38 2.68 14.07 2.89
CA LEU A 38 1.40 14.07 2.21
C LEU A 38 0.47 15.12 2.85
N PRO A 39 -0.27 15.90 2.03
CA PRO A 39 -1.28 16.80 2.58
C PRO A 39 -2.37 16.03 3.32
N GLU A 40 -3.09 16.73 4.20
CA GLU A 40 -4.16 16.13 5.02
C GLU A 40 -5.23 15.46 4.17
N HIS A 41 -5.55 16.06 3.02
CA HIS A 41 -6.49 15.55 2.04
C HIS A 41 -5.82 15.45 0.66
N PRO A 42 -6.21 14.49 -0.18
CA PRO A 42 -5.76 14.43 -1.55
C PRO A 42 -6.31 15.62 -2.35
N ASP A 43 -5.48 16.14 -3.26
CA ASP A 43 -5.89 17.05 -4.32
C ASP A 43 -5.91 16.28 -5.63
N ASP A 44 -7.04 16.28 -6.34
CA ASP A 44 -7.26 15.42 -7.51
C ASP A 44 -6.21 15.70 -8.62
N ASP A 45 -5.89 16.97 -8.89
CA ASP A 45 -4.94 17.35 -9.94
C ASP A 45 -3.50 16.89 -9.57
N GLU A 46 -3.10 17.04 -8.31
CA GLU A 46 -1.79 16.57 -7.82
C GLU A 46 -1.68 15.04 -7.81
N VAL A 47 -2.76 14.35 -7.46
CA VAL A 47 -2.84 12.88 -7.45
C VAL A 47 -2.76 12.32 -8.87
N ASP A 48 -3.49 12.91 -9.82
CA ASP A 48 -3.44 12.53 -11.24
C ASP A 48 -2.04 12.74 -11.82
N HIS A 49 -1.42 13.90 -11.56
CA HIS A 49 -0.05 14.16 -12.00
C HIS A 49 0.95 13.17 -11.42
N THR A 50 0.76 12.79 -10.15
CA THR A 50 1.57 11.76 -9.51
C THR A 50 1.37 10.40 -10.20
N ALA A 51 0.12 10.00 -10.48
CA ALA A 51 -0.18 8.75 -11.16
C ALA A 51 0.45 8.67 -12.56
N GLU A 52 0.40 9.74 -13.35
CA GLU A 52 1.08 9.83 -14.65
C GLU A 52 2.60 9.65 -14.51
N THR A 53 3.20 10.27 -13.50
CA THR A 53 4.63 10.15 -13.21
C THR A 53 4.98 8.70 -12.85
N ILE A 54 4.17 8.04 -12.01
CA ILE A 54 4.36 6.63 -11.66
C ILE A 54 4.14 5.71 -12.87
N ALA A 55 3.23 6.05 -13.79
CA ALA A 55 3.04 5.32 -15.03
C ALA A 55 4.28 5.36 -15.94
N GLU A 56 5.01 6.48 -15.99
CA GLU A 56 6.30 6.55 -16.69
C GLU A 56 7.36 5.69 -15.99
N VAL A 57 7.45 5.74 -14.66
CA VAL A 57 8.40 4.91 -13.89
C VAL A 57 8.15 3.42 -14.11
N THR A 58 6.91 2.96 -14.03
CA THR A 58 6.55 1.55 -14.27
C THR A 58 6.95 1.10 -15.67
N ARG A 59 6.73 1.94 -16.70
CA ARG A 59 7.20 1.66 -18.07
C ARG A 59 8.72 1.53 -18.18
N GLN A 60 9.48 2.40 -17.50
CA GLN A 60 10.94 2.37 -17.51
C GLN A 60 11.50 1.12 -16.81
N LEU A 61 10.92 0.77 -15.66
CA LEU A 61 11.31 -0.42 -14.90
C LEU A 61 10.84 -1.73 -15.54
N ARG A 62 9.93 -1.66 -16.54
CA ARG A 62 9.22 -2.83 -17.09
C ARG A 62 8.46 -3.61 -15.99
N THR A 63 8.07 -2.88 -14.96
CA THR A 63 7.30 -3.37 -13.83
C THR A 63 5.82 -3.25 -14.17
N LEU A 64 5.06 -4.32 -13.91
CA LEU A 64 3.62 -4.33 -14.18
C LEU A 64 2.76 -3.93 -12.97
N PHE A 65 3.37 -3.78 -11.80
CA PHE A 65 2.66 -3.80 -10.53
C PHE A 65 3.27 -2.86 -9.48
N VAL A 66 2.39 -2.13 -8.80
CA VAL A 66 2.75 -1.33 -7.63
C VAL A 66 2.05 -1.88 -6.39
N VAL A 67 2.77 -1.98 -5.29
CA VAL A 67 2.21 -2.18 -3.95
C VAL A 67 2.36 -0.88 -3.20
N ILE A 68 1.28 -0.45 -2.55
CA ILE A 68 1.23 0.77 -1.77
C ILE A 68 1.13 0.40 -0.30
N ALA A 69 2.00 0.96 0.53
CA ALA A 69 1.96 0.77 1.97
C ALA A 69 1.86 2.13 2.67
N TRP A 70 0.76 2.31 3.39
CA TRP A 70 0.45 3.49 4.18
C TRP A 70 1.00 3.27 5.59
N GLU A 71 2.12 3.90 5.91
CA GLU A 71 2.71 3.83 7.24
C GLU A 71 2.11 4.89 8.14
N ARG A 72 1.69 4.48 9.34
CA ARG A 72 1.34 5.41 10.40
C ARG A 72 1.34 4.76 11.78
N PRO A 73 1.79 5.48 12.82
CA PRO A 73 1.60 5.02 14.19
C PRO A 73 0.13 4.83 14.54
N GLY A 74 -0.15 3.84 15.39
CA GLY A 74 -1.47 3.53 15.93
C GLY A 74 -2.05 2.21 15.45
N SER A 75 -3.38 2.14 15.39
CA SER A 75 -4.11 0.89 15.16
C SER A 75 -4.26 0.56 13.67
N ALA A 76 -4.66 -0.69 13.40
CA ALA A 76 -4.98 -1.20 12.06
C ALA A 76 -6.26 -0.59 11.42
N CYS A 77 -6.87 0.43 12.04
CA CYS A 77 -8.09 1.05 11.54
C CYS A 77 -7.74 2.38 10.86
N PRO A 78 -7.96 2.51 9.54
CA PRO A 78 -7.65 3.73 8.85
C PRO A 78 -8.59 4.86 9.27
N SER A 79 -8.05 6.09 9.33
CA SER A 79 -8.87 7.29 9.47
C SER A 79 -9.67 7.60 8.19
N LEU A 80 -10.63 8.50 8.27
CA LEU A 80 -11.40 8.92 7.09
C LEU A 80 -10.48 9.55 6.02
N ALA A 81 -9.54 10.40 6.44
CA ALA A 81 -8.56 11.02 5.54
C ALA A 81 -7.64 9.98 4.87
N GLU A 82 -7.26 8.92 5.59
CA GLU A 82 -6.52 7.80 5.00
C GLU A 82 -7.33 7.07 3.94
N TRP A 83 -8.63 6.86 4.16
CA TRP A 83 -9.51 6.29 3.15
C TRP A 83 -9.67 7.18 1.92
N GLU A 84 -9.76 8.50 2.09
CA GLU A 84 -9.80 9.44 0.96
C GLU A 84 -8.55 9.30 0.08
N TRP A 85 -7.37 9.23 0.68
CA TRP A 85 -6.11 8.98 -0.04
C TRP A 85 -6.08 7.63 -0.75
N VAL A 86 -6.50 6.56 -0.06
CA VAL A 86 -6.56 5.19 -0.61
C VAL A 86 -7.44 5.13 -1.86
N HIS A 87 -8.59 5.79 -1.84
CA HIS A 87 -9.52 5.85 -2.97
C HIS A 87 -9.02 6.76 -4.10
N ALA A 88 -8.49 7.95 -3.77
CA ALA A 88 -7.97 8.88 -4.77
C ALA A 88 -6.82 8.24 -5.58
N ILE A 89 -5.89 7.59 -4.89
CA ILE A 89 -4.78 6.88 -5.52
C ILE A 89 -5.27 5.70 -6.36
N GLU A 90 -6.27 4.95 -5.88
CA GLU A 90 -6.83 3.84 -6.67
C GLU A 90 -7.42 4.33 -8.00
N GLY A 91 -8.23 5.39 -7.95
CA GLY A 91 -8.84 5.98 -9.14
C GLY A 91 -7.79 6.48 -10.13
N ALA A 92 -6.89 7.35 -9.66
CA ALA A 92 -5.89 7.97 -10.53
C ALA A 92 -4.91 6.95 -11.13
N PHE A 93 -4.50 5.93 -10.37
CA PHE A 93 -3.62 4.88 -10.90
C PHE A 93 -4.34 4.03 -11.94
N ALA A 94 -5.62 3.70 -11.72
CA ALA A 94 -6.42 2.98 -12.70
C ALA A 94 -6.55 3.78 -14.01
N ASP A 95 -6.82 5.08 -13.91
CA ASP A 95 -6.94 5.98 -15.06
C ASP A 95 -5.62 6.15 -15.81
N ALA A 96 -4.49 6.18 -15.08
CA ALA A 96 -3.14 6.19 -15.65
C ALA A 96 -2.66 4.82 -16.18
N GLY A 97 -3.45 3.76 -16.02
CA GLY A 97 -3.12 2.40 -16.47
C GLY A 97 -2.10 1.67 -15.58
N VAL A 98 -1.89 2.12 -14.35
CA VAL A 98 -1.02 1.51 -13.35
C VAL A 98 -1.81 0.49 -12.52
N VAL A 99 -1.33 -0.75 -12.49
CA VAL A 99 -1.99 -1.80 -11.71
C VAL A 99 -1.49 -1.80 -10.26
N ILE A 100 -2.35 -1.37 -9.33
CA ILE A 100 -2.15 -1.57 -7.90
C ILE A 100 -2.45 -3.02 -7.56
N ARG A 101 -1.48 -3.72 -6.97
CA ARG A 101 -1.64 -5.12 -6.55
C ARG A 101 -2.12 -5.29 -5.13
N ALA A 102 -1.83 -4.30 -4.30
CA ALA A 102 -2.25 -4.24 -2.93
C ALA A 102 -2.11 -2.81 -2.43
N GLN A 103 -3.06 -2.41 -1.60
CA GLN A 103 -2.88 -1.33 -0.65
C GLN A 103 -2.83 -1.94 0.75
N LEU A 104 -1.83 -1.56 1.52
CA LEU A 104 -1.54 -2.11 2.85
C LEU A 104 -1.45 -0.97 3.85
N LEU A 105 -1.90 -1.20 5.08
CA LEU A 105 -1.67 -0.31 6.21
C LEU A 105 -0.57 -0.90 7.09
N VAL A 106 0.49 -0.15 7.32
CA VAL A 106 1.54 -0.46 8.30
C VAL A 106 1.24 0.32 9.58
N HIS A 107 1.07 -0.41 10.68
CA HIS A 107 0.63 0.08 11.98
C HIS A 107 1.48 -0.55 13.10
N ASP A 108 1.20 -0.19 14.37
CA ASP A 108 2.07 -0.55 15.50
C ASP A 108 2.21 -2.07 15.73
N ASP A 109 1.17 -2.84 15.34
CA ASP A 109 1.12 -4.29 15.51
C ASP A 109 1.43 -5.07 14.21
N GLY A 110 1.88 -4.39 13.15
CA GLY A 110 2.30 -5.01 11.89
C GLY A 110 1.62 -4.42 10.65
N VAL A 111 1.24 -5.29 9.70
CA VAL A 111 0.71 -4.89 8.39
C VAL A 111 -0.66 -5.52 8.12
N ALA A 112 -1.62 -4.70 7.72
CA ALA A 112 -2.99 -5.09 7.37
C ALA A 112 -3.30 -4.79 5.89
N TRP A 113 -4.23 -5.55 5.30
CA TRP A 113 -4.78 -5.24 3.98
C TRP A 113 -5.79 -4.10 4.07
N LEU A 114 -5.75 -3.20 3.09
CA LEU A 114 -6.84 -2.26 2.83
C LEU A 114 -7.65 -2.83 1.68
N ASP A 115 -8.86 -3.30 2.00
CA ASP A 115 -9.82 -3.75 1.01
C ASP A 115 -10.52 -2.52 0.43
N VAL A 116 -10.06 -2.11 -0.75
CA VAL A 116 -10.75 -1.07 -1.52
C VAL A 116 -11.78 -1.81 -2.34
N GLY A 117 -13.00 -1.86 -1.80
CA GLY A 117 -14.08 -2.64 -2.40
C GLY A 117 -14.24 -2.27 -3.87
N THR A 118 -14.02 -3.24 -4.76
CA THR A 118 -14.43 -3.09 -6.16
C THR A 118 -15.90 -2.70 -6.13
N SER A 119 -16.23 -1.55 -6.72
CA SER A 119 -17.60 -1.07 -6.83
C SER A 119 -18.44 -2.01 -7.71
N ASP A 120 -18.85 -3.15 -7.15
CA ASP A 120 -20.00 -3.92 -7.59
C ASP A 120 -20.81 -4.20 -6.32
N GLY A 121 -21.99 -3.60 -6.25
CA GLY A 121 -22.70 -3.41 -5.01
C GLY A 121 -23.18 -4.72 -4.41
N GLU A 122 -22.71 -5.05 -3.21
CA GLU A 122 -23.49 -5.71 -2.17
C GLU A 122 -22.79 -5.56 -0.81
N ARG A 123 -23.55 -5.13 0.20
CA ARG A 123 -23.07 -4.85 1.56
C ARG A 123 -22.64 -6.12 2.26
N GLY A 124 -21.52 -6.04 2.99
CA GLY A 124 -21.20 -6.98 4.07
C GLY A 124 -19.94 -6.54 4.81
N ALA A 125 -20.12 -5.80 5.90
CA ALA A 125 -19.05 -5.51 6.84
C ALA A 125 -18.56 -6.82 7.48
N GLU A 126 -17.42 -7.36 7.06
CA GLU A 126 -16.66 -8.39 7.78
C GLU A 126 -15.30 -8.62 7.12
N GLY A 127 -14.20 -8.31 7.83
CA GLY A 127 -12.89 -8.91 7.53
C GLY A 127 -11.69 -7.99 7.53
N VAL A 128 -11.28 -7.46 8.69
CA VAL A 128 -9.83 -7.23 8.91
C VAL A 128 -9.19 -8.60 9.02
N VAL A 129 -8.62 -9.10 7.92
CA VAL A 129 -7.75 -10.29 7.94
C VAL A 129 -6.39 -9.89 8.49
N SER A 130 -6.27 -9.94 9.82
CA SER A 130 -4.99 -9.87 10.52
C SER A 130 -4.18 -11.12 10.17
N ALA A 131 -3.06 -10.94 9.46
CA ALA A 131 -2.06 -11.98 9.32
C ALA A 131 -1.24 -12.01 10.61
N ALA A 132 -1.76 -12.66 11.66
CA ALA A 132 -1.00 -12.91 12.87
C ALA A 132 0.18 -13.82 12.55
N SER A 133 1.39 -13.32 12.80
CA SER A 133 2.67 -13.98 12.65
C SER A 133 2.71 -15.33 13.38
N GLY A 134 2.62 -16.41 12.62
CA GLY A 134 2.96 -17.75 13.09
C GLY A 134 4.41 -18.07 12.74
N LEU A 135 5.36 -17.60 13.56
CA LEU A 135 6.70 -18.20 13.59
C LEU A 135 7.08 -18.56 15.03
N ASP A 136 6.63 -19.76 15.44
CA ASP A 136 7.12 -20.49 16.60
C ASP A 136 8.56 -20.95 16.27
N VAL A 137 9.56 -20.20 16.71
CA VAL A 137 10.96 -20.66 16.68
C VAL A 137 11.26 -21.41 17.97
N ARG A 138 10.79 -22.66 18.05
CA ARG A 138 11.34 -23.63 19.00
C ARG A 138 12.57 -24.32 18.42
N ARG A 139 13.63 -24.31 19.25
CA ARG A 139 14.77 -25.27 19.37
C ARG A 139 15.91 -25.12 18.35
N THR A 140 17.21 -25.19 18.71
CA THR A 140 17.91 -25.62 19.94
C THR A 140 19.31 -24.97 19.96
N ALA A 141 19.88 -24.89 21.17
CA ALA A 141 21.31 -24.75 21.45
C ALA A 141 22.23 -25.66 20.61
#